data_AF-A0A5N5RIY0-F1
#
_entry.id   AF-A0A5N5RIY0-F1
#
_cell.length_a   1.000
_cell.length_b   1.000
_cell.length_c   1.000
_cell.angle_alpha   90.00
_cell.angle_beta   90.00
_cell.angle_gamma   90.00
#
_symmetry.space_group_name_H-M   'P 1'
#
loop_
_entity.id
_entity.type
_entity.pdbx_description
1 polymer ?
#
loop_
_entity_poly.entity_id
_entity_poly.type
_entity_poly.pdbx_seq_one_letter_code
_entity_poly.pdbx_strand_id
1 'polypeptide(L)' 'MTVRYLSMTDVAKRIGVTKGALARYRLPPPDVTVGNARGWLPSTIDEWNANRPGHGGRPRRKHDQ' A
#
# COMPACT_ATOMS: atom_id res chain seq x y z
N MET A 1 -10.86 -7.59 21.50
CA MET A 1 -10.10 -6.66 20.63
C MET A 1 -10.46 -6.97 19.18
N THR A 2 -10.73 -5.95 18.36
CA THR A 2 -11.17 -6.14 16.97
C THR A 2 -10.02 -5.83 16.02
N VAL A 3 -9.70 -6.74 15.11
CA VAL A 3 -8.67 -6.52 14.08
C VAL A 3 -9.32 -5.81 12.89
N ARG A 4 -8.76 -4.68 12.46
CA ARG A 4 -9.27 -3.93 11.31
C ARG A 4 -8.38 -4.15 10.10
N TYR A 5 -8.97 -4.73 9.06
CA TYR A 5 -8.33 -4.91 7.75
C TYR A 5 -8.67 -3.74 6.82
N LEU A 6 -7.74 -3.44 5.92
CA LEU A 6 -7.85 -2.43 4.87
C LEU A 6 -8.42 -3.07 3.62
N SER A 7 -9.47 -2.47 3.06
CA SER A 7 -9.93 -2.80 1.70
C SER A 7 -9.00 -2.20 0.65
N MET A 8 -9.11 -2.61 -0.62
CA MET A 8 -8.39 -1.95 -1.73
C MET A 8 -8.54 -0.42 -1.73
N THR A 9 -9.71 0.10 -1.33
CA THR A 9 -9.95 1.54 -1.24
C THR A 9 -9.12 2.18 -0.13
N ASP A 10 -9.01 1.51 1.01
CA ASP A 10 -8.25 2.01 2.16
C ASP A 10 -6.75 1.90 1.90
N VAL A 11 -6.30 0.83 1.22
CA VAL A 11 -4.92 0.70 0.75
C VAL A 11 -4.56 1.88 -0.15
N ALA A 12 -5.38 2.19 -1.16
CA ALA A 12 -5.14 3.31 -2.07
C ALA A 12 -4.99 4.65 -1.33
N LYS A 13 -5.89 4.92 -0.37
CA LYS A 13 -5.84 6.11 0.48
C LYS A 13 -4.58 6.15 1.33
N ARG A 14 -4.18 5.02 1.93
CA ARG A 14 -3.01 4.92 2.81
C ARG A 14 -1.70 5.24 2.08
N ILE A 15 -1.55 4.77 0.84
CA ILE A 15 -0.33 5.02 0.05
C ILE A 15 -0.42 6.27 -0.84
N GLY A 16 -1.52 7.03 -0.76
CA GLY A 16 -1.71 8.28 -1.50
C GLY A 16 -1.87 8.12 -3.01
N VAL A 17 -2.48 7.01 -3.48
CA VAL A 17 -2.69 6.77 -4.92
C VAL A 17 -4.17 6.62 -5.25
N THR A 18 -4.51 6.78 -6.53
CA THR A 18 -5.87 6.49 -7.02
C THR A 18 -6.10 4.98 -7.09
N LYS A 19 -7.37 4.53 -7.00
CA LYS A 19 -7.73 3.11 -7.15
C LYS A 19 -7.26 2.53 -8.50
N GLY A 20 -7.32 3.33 -9.56
CA GLY A 20 -6.86 2.93 -10.89
C GLY A 20 -5.35 2.70 -10.94
N ALA A 21 -4.56 3.55 -10.26
CA ALA A 21 -3.12 3.32 -10.10
C ALA A 21 -2.84 2.08 -9.25
N LEU A 22 -3.60 1.89 -8.16
CA LEU A 22 -3.48 0.72 -7.29
C LEU A 22 -3.69 -0.60 -8.06
N ALA A 23 -4.65 -0.64 -8.98
CA ALA A 23 -4.93 -1.83 -9.79
C ALA A 23 -3.76 -2.26 -10.70
N ARG A 24 -2.82 -1.34 -10.99
CA ARG A 24 -1.61 -1.64 -11.78
C ARG A 24 -0.46 -2.17 -10.92
N TYR A 25 -0.55 -2.00 -9.60
CA TYR A 25 0.47 -2.51 -8.69
C TYR A 25 0.28 -4.00 -8.43
N ARG A 26 1.40 -4.72 -8.35
CA ARG A 26 1.45 -6.06 -7.76
C ARG A 26 1.38 -5.93 -6.24
N LEU A 27 0.16 -5.91 -5.73
CA LEU A 27 -0.12 -5.94 -4.30
C LEU A 27 0.35 -7.27 -3.69
N PRO A 28 0.71 -7.26 -2.39
CA PRO A 28 1.03 -8.48 -1.68
C PRO A 28 -0.22 -9.37 -1.56
N PRO A 29 -0.06 -10.67 -1.28
CA PRO A 29 -1.18 -11.54 -0.94
C PRO A 29 -2.06 -10.92 0.15
N PRO A 30 -3.40 -11.04 0.05
CA PRO A 30 -4.29 -10.53 1.07
C PRO A 30 -4.18 -11.33 2.37
N ASP A 31 -4.12 -10.65 3.51
CA ASP A 31 -4.12 -11.26 4.84
C ASP A 31 -5.48 -11.92 5.17
N VAL A 32 -6.56 -11.38 4.59
CA VAL A 32 -7.90 -11.95 4.72
C VAL A 32 -8.67 -11.84 3.40
N THR A 33 -9.47 -12.85 3.11
CA THR A 33 -10.43 -12.83 2.00
C THR A 33 -11.82 -13.10 2.56
N VAL A 34 -12.77 -12.21 2.23
CA VAL A 34 -14.17 -12.30 2.67
C VAL A 34 -15.05 -12.31 1.42
N GLY A 35 -15.46 -13.51 0.99
CA GLY A 35 -16.10 -13.69 -0.32
C GLY A 35 -15.20 -13.18 -1.44
N ASN A 36 -15.67 -12.19 -2.20
CA ASN A 36 -14.88 -11.53 -3.26
C ASN A 36 -14.02 -10.36 -2.76
N ALA A 37 -14.18 -9.94 -1.51
CA ALA A 37 -13.42 -8.84 -0.94
C ALA A 37 -12.07 -9.32 -0.42
N ARG A 38 -11.02 -8.53 -0.70
CA ARG A 38 -9.66 -8.75 -0.20
C ARG A 38 -9.32 -7.70 0.86
N GLY A 39 -8.72 -8.15 1.95
CA GLY A 39 -8.31 -7.32 3.07
C GLY A 39 -6.84 -7.49 3.40
N TRP A 40 -6.19 -6.39 3.77
CA TRP A 40 -4.80 -6.38 4.22
C TRP A 40 -4.66 -5.75 5.60
N LEU A 41 -3.68 -6.18 6.37
CA LEU A 41 -3.30 -5.47 7.58
C LEU A 41 -2.61 -4.15 7.19
N PRO A 42 -2.75 -3.11 8.03
CA PRO A 42 -1.96 -1.88 7.87
C PRO A 42 -0.46 -2.16 7.76
N SER A 43 0.06 -3.06 8.59
CA SER A 43 1.48 -3.45 8.61
C SER A 43 1.92 -4.11 7.29
N THR A 44 1.12 -5.02 6.74
CA THR A 44 1.40 -5.69 5.45
C THR A 44 1.53 -4.68 4.31
N ILE A 45 0.66 -3.67 4.29
CA ILE A 45 0.72 -2.61 3.28
C ILE A 45 1.89 -1.67 3.50
N ASP A 46 2.22 -1.34 4.75
CA ASP A 46 3.35 -0.46 5.06
C ASP A 46 4.68 -1.09 4.66
N GLU A 47 4.88 -2.37 5.01
CA GLU A 47 6.07 -3.14 4.66
C GLU A 47 6.21 -3.31 3.14
N TRP A 48 5.11 -3.65 2.47
CA TRP A 48 5.10 -3.72 1.01
C TRP A 48 5.38 -2.34 0.38
N ASN A 49 4.77 -1.27 0.88
CA ASN A 49 4.95 0.08 0.33
C ASN A 49 6.38 0.60 0.53
N ALA A 50 7.04 0.23 1.64
CA ALA A 50 8.44 0.54 1.88
C ALA A 50 9.37 -0.17 0.87
N ASN A 51 9.07 -1.43 0.55
CA ASN A 51 9.86 -2.28 -0.34
C ASN A 51 9.41 -2.27 -1.81
N ARG A 52 8.34 -1.53 -2.16
CA ARG A 52 7.73 -1.64 -3.48
C ARG A 52 8.71 -1.20 -4.59
N PRO A 53 8.85 -1.97 -5.68
CA PRO A 53 9.66 -1.59 -6.83
C PRO A 53 9.01 -0.38 -7.51
N GLY A 54 9.58 0.81 -7.30
CA GLY A 54 8.97 2.06 -7.74
C GLY A 54 9.29 3.29 -6.91
N HIS A 55 10.33 3.28 -6.05
CA HIS A 55 10.92 4.51 -5.50
C HIS A 55 11.72 5.26 -6.57
N GLY A 56 11.08 5.59 -7.70
CA GLY A 56 11.62 6.46 -8.75
C GLY A 56 11.53 7.94 -8.40
N GLY A 57 11.60 8.30 -7.12
CA GLY A 57 11.72 9.68 -6.67
C GLY A 57 13.18 9.97 -6.41
N ARG A 58 13.82 10.72 -7.31
CA ARG A 58 15.20 11.21 -7.18
C ARG A 58 15.47 11.63 -5.72
N PRO A 59 16.54 11.15 -5.06
CA PRO A 59 16.84 11.57 -3.69
C PRO A 59 16.88 13.10 -3.65
N ARG A 60 16.19 13.69 -2.66
CA ARG A 60 16.25 15.15 -2.43
C ARG A 60 17.73 15.47 -2.22
N ARG A 61 18.33 16.27 -3.11
CA ARG A 61 19.66 16.84 -2.86
C ARG A 61 19.56 17.61 -1.54
N LYS A 62 20.31 17.18 -0.51
CA LYS A 62 20.54 18.03 0.65
C LYS A 62 21.32 19.24 0.14
N HIS A 63 20.75 20.42 0.30
CA HIS A 63 21.50 21.67 0.20
C HIS A 63 22.12 21.86 1.59
N ASP A 64 23.40 21.50 1.70
CA ASP A 64 24.24 21.97 2.79
C ASP A 64 24.56 23.45 2.51
N GLN A 65 24.05 24.34 3.34
CA GLN A 65 24.57 25.69 3.52
C GLN A 65 24.30 26.15 4.96
#